data_AF-A0A7Y2KZR7-F1
#
_entry.id   AF-A0A7Y2KZR7-F1
#
_cell.length_a   1.000
_cell.length_b   1.000
_cell.length_c   1.000
_cell.angle_alpha   90.00
_cell.angle_beta   90.00
_cell.angle_gamma   90.00
#
_symmetry.space_group_name_H-M   'P 1'
#
loop_
_entity.id
_entity.type
_entity.pdbx_description
1 polymer ?
#
loop_
_entity_poly.entity_id
_entity_poly.type
_entity_poly.pdbx_seq_one_letter_code
_entity_poly.pdbx_strand_id
1 'polypeptide(L)'
;MDLRQGFVLTRHWHDTPSGIEVEFWLATDDGPQHVRLPYQTAVMFIPAAQRSQAQALLQDEPGIEFRELALQDFQSRPVLGIYCQQHARLIDSAQRLRRAGVEVFEADIRPPERFLMERFITAPVSF
;
A
#
# COMPACT_ATOMS: atom_id res chain seq x y z
N MET A 1 -7.54 -5.98 27.25
CA MET A 1 -7.95 -6.91 26.17
C MET A 1 -6.84 -7.91 26.04
N ASP A 2 -7.17 -9.20 26.14
CA ASP A 2 -6.17 -10.26 25.98
C ASP A 2 -5.94 -10.51 24.49
N LEU A 3 -4.66 -10.55 24.09
CA LEU A 3 -4.24 -10.84 22.73
C LEU A 3 -4.48 -12.31 22.42
N ARG A 4 -5.11 -12.60 21.29
CA ARG A 4 -5.32 -13.98 20.80
C ARG A 4 -4.29 -14.32 19.74
N GLN A 5 -3.99 -15.60 19.60
CA GLN A 5 -3.11 -16.12 18.55
C GLN A 5 -3.94 -16.65 17.38
N GLY A 6 -3.41 -16.49 16.17
CA GLY A 6 -3.99 -17.06 14.97
C GLY A 6 -2.97 -17.28 13.86
N PHE A 7 -3.37 -18.05 12.85
CA PHE A 7 -2.55 -18.32 11.66
C PHE A 7 -3.32 -17.89 10.40
N VAL A 8 -2.76 -16.96 9.62
CA VAL A 8 -3.40 -16.43 8.40
C VAL A 8 -3.60 -17.52 7.36
N LEU A 9 -4.86 -17.76 6.98
CA LEU A 9 -5.24 -18.70 5.92
C LEU A 9 -5.46 -17.99 4.58
N THR A 10 -6.30 -16.95 4.58
CA THR A 10 -6.63 -16.21 3.36
C THR A 10 -6.56 -14.70 3.60
N ARG A 11 -6.26 -13.97 2.52
CA ARG A 11 -6.03 -12.53 2.50
C ARG A 11 -6.99 -11.94 1.48
N HIS A 12 -7.74 -10.92 1.87
CA HIS A 12 -8.72 -10.26 1.02
C HIS A 12 -8.57 -8.76 1.13
N TRP A 13 -8.95 -8.06 0.07
CA TRP A 13 -9.05 -6.61 0.10
C TRP A 13 -9.99 -6.14 -1.00
N HIS A 14 -10.52 -4.94 -0.84
CA HIS A 14 -11.18 -4.21 -1.91
C HIS A 14 -11.11 -2.71 -1.65
N ASP A 15 -11.27 -1.93 -2.72
CA ASP A 15 -11.42 -0.48 -2.61
C ASP A 15 -12.83 -0.11 -2.10
N THR A 16 -12.91 0.96 -1.33
CA THR A 16 -14.16 1.63 -0.93
C THR A 16 -14.04 3.14 -1.13
N PRO A 17 -15.14 3.89 -1.10
CA PRO A 17 -15.09 5.35 -1.09
C PRO A 17 -14.29 5.93 0.10
N SER A 18 -14.20 5.20 1.22
CA SER A 18 -13.56 5.65 2.46
C SER A 18 -12.08 5.27 2.54
N GLY A 19 -11.61 4.33 1.72
CA GLY A 19 -10.26 3.79 1.75
C GLY A 19 -10.20 2.31 1.36
N ILE A 20 -9.03 1.70 1.53
CA ILE A 20 -8.84 0.29 1.21
C ILE A 20 -9.22 -0.57 2.42
N GLU A 21 -10.19 -1.45 2.24
CA GLU A 21 -10.55 -2.43 3.24
C GLU A 21 -9.67 -3.67 3.07
N VAL A 22 -9.01 -4.08 4.16
CA VAL A 22 -8.15 -5.26 4.19
C VAL A 22 -8.66 -6.22 5.24
N GLU A 23 -8.81 -7.49 4.85
CA GLU A 23 -9.35 -8.54 5.70
C GLU A 23 -8.51 -9.81 5.67
N PHE A 24 -8.49 -10.52 6.80
CA PHE A 24 -7.81 -11.80 6.96
C PHE A 24 -8.75 -12.82 7.57
N TRP A 25 -8.64 -14.07 7.12
CA TRP A 25 -9.18 -15.22 7.83
C TRP A 25 -8.05 -15.95 8.54
N LEU A 26 -8.21 -16.15 9.84
CA LEU A 26 -7.25 -16.82 10.70
C LEU A 26 -7.79 -18.18 11.15
N ALA A 27 -6.93 -19.19 11.23
CA ALA A 27 -7.15 -20.36 12.06
C ALA A 27 -6.75 -20.02 13.51
N THR A 28 -7.63 -20.29 14.47
CA THR A 28 -7.35 -20.14 15.91
C THR A 28 -7.73 -21.43 16.63
N ASP A 29 -7.35 -21.57 17.90
CA ASP A 29 -7.72 -22.73 18.73
C ASP A 29 -9.25 -22.84 18.91
N ASP A 30 -9.97 -21.72 18.86
CA ASP A 30 -11.43 -21.63 18.96
C ASP A 30 -12.15 -21.68 17.60
N GLY A 31 -11.42 -21.94 16.51
CA GLY A 31 -11.97 -22.02 15.15
C GLY A 31 -11.62 -20.83 14.25
N PRO A 32 -12.33 -20.64 13.12
CA PRO A 32 -12.01 -19.60 12.16
C PRO A 32 -12.37 -18.21 12.70
N GLN A 33 -11.45 -17.26 12.54
CA GLN A 33 -11.66 -15.87 12.92
C GLN A 33 -11.47 -14.96 11.71
N HIS A 34 -12.49 -14.13 11.43
CA HIS A 34 -12.38 -13.03 10.46
C HIS A 34 -11.87 -11.77 11.16
N VAL A 35 -10.83 -11.14 10.61
CA VAL A 35 -10.21 -9.92 11.11
C VAL A 35 -10.22 -8.86 10.03
N ARG A 36 -10.71 -7.67 10.35
CA ARG A 36 -10.75 -6.50 9.48
C ARG A 36 -9.86 -5.41 10.02
N LEU A 37 -9.02 -4.84 9.17
CA LEU A 37 -8.18 -3.70 9.53
C LEU A 37 -8.97 -2.39 9.40
N PRO A 38 -8.52 -1.31 10.08
CA PRO A 38 -8.89 0.05 9.69
C PRO A 38 -8.56 0.31 8.21
N TYR A 39 -9.18 1.33 7.60
CA TYR A 39 -8.88 1.66 6.21
C TYR A 39 -7.40 1.91 5.99
N GLN A 40 -6.85 1.22 4.99
CA GLN A 40 -5.46 1.36 4.56
C GLN A 40 -5.37 2.35 3.40
N THR A 41 -4.17 2.89 3.20
CA THR A 41 -3.81 3.66 2.00
C THR A 41 -2.81 2.86 1.16
N ALA A 42 -2.81 3.10 -0.15
CA ALA A 42 -1.82 2.52 -1.05
C ALA A 42 -0.71 3.54 -1.29
N VAL A 43 0.52 3.05 -1.48
CA VAL A 43 1.70 3.90 -1.70
C VAL A 43 2.56 3.34 -2.84
N MET A 44 3.11 4.24 -3.64
CA MET A 44 4.20 3.97 -4.58
C MET A 44 5.30 5.01 -4.38
N PHE A 45 6.49 4.73 -4.91
CA PHE A 45 7.62 5.64 -4.80
C PHE A 45 8.12 6.08 -6.17
N ILE A 46 8.60 7.33 -6.25
CA ILE A 46 9.25 7.88 -7.44
C ILE A 46 10.56 8.58 -7.04
N PRO A 47 11.56 8.70 -7.92
CA PRO A 47 12.73 9.55 -7.66
C PRO A 47 12.30 11.01 -7.41
N ALA A 48 12.85 11.64 -6.37
CA ALA A 48 12.50 13.03 -6.02
C ALA A 48 12.84 14.02 -7.15
N ALA A 49 13.85 13.72 -7.96
CA ALA A 49 14.20 14.50 -9.14
C ALA A 49 13.07 14.56 -10.20
N GLN A 50 12.15 13.60 -10.20
CA GLN A 50 11.02 13.53 -11.14
C GLN A 50 9.73 14.14 -10.58
N ARG A 51 9.78 14.79 -9.39
CA ARG A 51 8.63 15.38 -8.70
C ARG A 51 7.80 16.29 -9.61
N SER A 52 8.43 17.27 -10.25
CA SER A 52 7.71 18.27 -11.05
C SER A 52 6.95 17.64 -12.22
N GLN A 53 7.57 16.65 -12.89
CA GLN A 53 6.92 15.90 -13.96
C GLN A 53 5.73 15.08 -13.43
N ALA A 54 5.92 14.36 -12.32
CA ALA A 54 4.86 13.57 -11.71
C ALA A 54 3.69 14.43 -11.21
N GLN A 55 3.96 15.60 -10.62
CA GLN A 55 2.93 16.54 -10.20
C GLN A 55 2.13 17.09 -11.39
N ALA A 56 2.80 17.46 -12.48
CA ALA A 56 2.11 17.90 -13.70
C ALA A 56 1.23 16.79 -14.29
N LEU A 57 1.70 15.54 -14.25
CA LEU A 57 0.94 14.38 -14.74
C LEU A 57 -0.24 14.02 -13.83
N LEU A 58 -0.17 14.28 -12.53
CA LEU A 58 -1.20 13.88 -11.56
C LEU A 58 -1.99 15.06 -11.00
N GLN A 59 -1.87 16.25 -11.60
CA GLN A 59 -2.52 17.47 -11.12
C GLN A 59 -4.05 17.35 -11.00
N ASP A 60 -4.66 16.57 -11.90
CA ASP A 60 -6.11 16.37 -11.98
C ASP A 60 -6.59 15.14 -11.19
N GLU A 61 -5.68 14.43 -10.51
CA GLU A 61 -6.02 13.25 -9.71
C GLU A 61 -6.36 13.64 -8.27
N PRO A 62 -7.64 13.61 -7.86
CA PRO A 62 -8.01 13.98 -6.51
C PRO A 62 -7.58 12.90 -5.51
N GLY A 63 -7.17 13.34 -4.31
CA GLY A 63 -6.85 12.43 -3.21
C GLY A 63 -5.46 11.78 -3.31
N ILE A 64 -4.57 12.33 -4.13
CA ILE A 64 -3.15 11.98 -4.16
C ILE A 64 -2.37 12.91 -3.24
N GLU A 65 -1.59 12.33 -2.33
CA GLU A 65 -0.65 13.06 -1.47
C GLU A 65 0.79 12.72 -1.87
N PHE A 66 1.61 13.73 -2.10
CA PHE A 66 3.05 13.58 -2.26
C PHE A 66 3.75 13.86 -0.91
N ARG A 67 4.63 12.97 -0.47
CA ARG A 67 5.37 13.11 0.79
C ARG A 67 6.86 12.90 0.60
N GLU A 68 7.64 13.77 1.21
CA GLU A 68 9.09 13.60 1.35
C GLU A 68 9.39 12.54 2.42
N LEU A 69 10.30 11.62 2.11
CA LEU A 69 10.63 10.47 2.95
C LEU A 69 12.15 10.39 3.13
N ALA A 70 12.60 9.85 4.26
CA ALA A 70 14.00 9.50 4.49
C ALA A 70 14.34 8.14 3.85
N LEU A 71 13.99 7.96 2.57
CA LEU A 71 14.20 6.75 1.78
C LEU A 71 14.96 7.05 0.50
N GLN A 72 15.62 6.03 -0.04
CA GLN A 72 16.36 6.11 -1.30
C GLN A 72 16.05 4.88 -2.16
N ASP A 73 16.20 5.01 -3.47
CA ASP A 73 16.17 3.87 -4.40
C ASP A 73 17.49 3.10 -4.41
N PHE A 74 17.57 2.05 -5.24
CA PHE A 74 18.78 1.23 -5.39
C PHE A 74 19.99 1.98 -5.99
N GLN A 75 19.79 3.16 -6.58
CA GLN A 75 20.86 4.03 -7.07
C GLN A 75 21.24 5.11 -6.04
N SER A 76 20.76 4.99 -4.79
CA SER A 76 20.99 5.96 -3.71
C SER A 76 20.44 7.37 -4.04
N ARG A 77 19.38 7.45 -4.86
CA ARG A 77 18.67 8.70 -5.12
C ARG A 77 17.52 8.84 -4.13
N PRO A 78 17.28 10.03 -3.55
CA PRO A 78 16.12 10.24 -2.68
C PRO A 78 14.81 10.00 -3.44
N VAL A 79 13.83 9.41 -2.76
CA VAL A 79 12.50 9.13 -3.33
C VAL A 79 11.40 9.90 -2.61
N LEU A 80 10.27 10.08 -3.30
CA LEU A 80 9.02 10.60 -2.76
C LEU A 80 8.01 9.48 -2.67
N GLY A 81 7.20 9.48 -1.62
CA GLY A 81 6.00 8.65 -1.54
C GLY A 81 4.82 9.35 -2.20
N ILE A 82 4.07 8.61 -2.99
CA ILE A 82 2.78 9.02 -3.55
C ILE A 82 1.71 8.12 -2.92
N TYR A 83 0.81 8.72 -2.14
CA TYR A 83 -0.22 8.02 -1.38
C TYR A 83 -1.60 8.24 -2.00
N CYS A 84 -2.37 7.16 -2.08
CA CYS A 84 -3.74 7.16 -2.58
C CYS A 84 -4.67 6.43 -1.60
N GLN A 85 -5.93 6.88 -1.52
CA GLN A 85 -6.96 6.20 -0.72
C GLN A 85 -7.51 4.93 -1.38
N GLN A 86 -7.33 4.77 -2.69
CA GLN A 86 -7.76 3.59 -3.43
C GLN A 86 -6.58 2.97 -4.17
N HIS A 87 -6.46 1.65 -4.13
CA HIS A 87 -5.40 0.92 -4.82
C HIS A 87 -5.57 0.99 -6.34
N ALA A 88 -6.80 0.90 -6.85
CA ALA A 88 -7.05 1.03 -8.28
C ALA A 88 -6.53 2.36 -8.85
N ARG A 89 -6.65 3.45 -8.08
CA ARG A 89 -6.15 4.77 -8.46
C ARG A 89 -4.63 4.86 -8.42
N LEU A 90 -4.00 4.21 -7.44
CA LEU A 90 -2.54 4.06 -7.41
C LEU A 90 -2.04 3.34 -8.68
N ILE A 91 -2.71 2.24 -9.07
CA ILE A 91 -2.33 1.47 -10.25
C ILE A 91 -2.50 2.29 -11.54
N ASP A 92 -3.60 3.01 -11.71
CA ASP A 92 -3.80 3.86 -12.88
C ASP A 92 -2.76 5.00 -12.95
N SER A 93 -2.53 5.68 -11.82
CA SER A 93 -1.51 6.72 -11.69
C SER A 93 -0.11 6.18 -12.01
N ALA A 94 0.24 4.99 -11.51
CA ALA A 94 1.50 4.33 -11.80
C ALA A 94 1.67 4.04 -13.30
N GLN A 95 0.61 3.59 -13.98
CA GLN A 95 0.64 3.36 -15.42
C GLN A 95 0.83 4.67 -16.20
N ARG A 96 0.12 5.73 -15.82
CA ARG A 96 0.25 7.07 -16.42
C ARG A 96 1.66 7.64 -16.28
N LEU A 97 2.24 7.53 -15.08
CA LEU A 97 3.61 7.94 -14.79
C LEU A 97 4.64 7.14 -15.62
N ARG A 98 4.54 5.80 -15.63
CA ARG A 98 5.46 4.94 -16.40
C ARG A 98 5.41 5.24 -17.89
N ARG A 99 4.22 5.46 -18.47
CA ARG A 99 4.06 5.83 -19.89
C ARG A 99 4.76 7.15 -20.24
N ALA A 100 4.88 8.06 -19.27
CA ALA A 100 5.58 9.32 -19.43
C ALA A 100 7.08 9.25 -19.07
N GLY A 101 7.61 8.07 -18.77
CA GLY A 101 9.02 7.86 -18.44
C GLY A 101 9.39 8.17 -16.98
N VAL A 102 8.40 8.34 -16.09
CA VAL A 102 8.66 8.45 -14.65
C VAL A 102 8.89 7.05 -14.09
N GLU A 103 9.98 6.90 -13.33
CA GLU A 103 10.30 5.65 -12.62
C GLU A 103 9.33 5.48 -11.45
N VAL A 104 8.75 4.29 -11.31
CA VAL A 104 7.77 3.98 -10.26
C VAL A 104 8.12 2.66 -9.58
N PHE A 105 8.32 2.72 -8.27
CA PHE A 105 8.66 1.58 -7.44
C PHE A 105 7.48 1.14 -6.56
N GLU A 106 7.40 -0.17 -6.33
CA GLU A 106 6.51 -0.85 -5.38
C GLU A 106 5.00 -0.59 -5.52
N ALA A 107 4.55 -0.05 -6.66
CA ALA A 107 3.13 0.13 -6.94
C ALA A 107 2.36 -1.20 -7.11
N ASP A 108 3.08 -2.29 -7.36
CA ASP A 108 2.57 -3.65 -7.56
C ASP A 108 2.33 -4.41 -6.25
N ILE A 109 2.77 -3.87 -5.11
CA ILE A 109 2.54 -4.47 -3.80
C ILE A 109 1.08 -4.26 -3.41
N ARG A 110 0.35 -5.37 -3.31
CA ARG A 110 -1.07 -5.40 -2.94
C ARG A 110 -1.27 -5.01 -1.46
N PRO A 111 -2.43 -4.47 -1.08
CA PRO A 111 -2.63 -3.92 0.26
C PRO A 111 -2.46 -4.93 1.43
N PRO A 112 -2.97 -6.17 1.38
CA PRO A 112 -2.72 -7.14 2.44
C PRO A 112 -1.23 -7.47 2.58
N GLU A 113 -0.55 -7.67 1.45
CA GLU A 113 0.87 -8.00 1.39
C GLU A 113 1.71 -6.85 1.97
N ARG A 114 1.40 -5.60 1.60
CA ARG A 114 2.04 -4.41 2.20
C ARG A 114 1.90 -4.43 3.72
N PHE A 115 0.68 -4.61 4.24
CA PHE A 115 0.44 -4.55 5.68
C PHE A 115 1.26 -5.59 6.45
N LEU A 116 1.30 -6.83 5.94
CA LEU A 116 2.00 -7.95 6.57
C LEU A 116 3.52 -7.82 6.44
N MET A 117 4.02 -7.47 5.25
CA MET A 117 5.45 -7.37 4.94
C MET A 117 6.15 -6.34 5.81
N GLU A 118 5.56 -5.15 5.96
CA GLU A 118 6.11 -4.05 6.79
C GLU A 118 6.11 -4.39 8.30
N ARG A 119 5.46 -5.48 8.69
CA ARG A 119 5.40 -5.99 10.07
C ARG A 119 6.11 -7.32 10.25
N PHE A 120 6.84 -7.79 9.23
CA PHE A 120 7.52 -9.09 9.22
C PHE A 120 6.58 -10.27 9.50
N ILE A 121 5.30 -10.13 9.15
CA ILE A 121 4.30 -11.18 9.32
C ILE A 121 4.30 -12.09 8.10
N THR A 122 4.50 -13.38 8.32
CA THR A 122 4.33 -14.41 7.29
C THR A 122 2.95 -15.05 7.36
N ALA A 123 2.64 -15.69 8.49
CA ALA A 123 1.32 -16.27 8.76
C ALA A 123 0.92 -16.31 10.25
N PRO A 124 1.79 -16.66 11.22
CA PRO A 124 1.44 -16.58 12.64
C PRO A 124 1.28 -15.12 13.09
N VAL A 125 0.20 -14.82 13.81
CA VAL A 125 -0.13 -13.46 14.26
C VAL A 125 -0.73 -13.45 15.66
N SER A 126 -0.54 -12.32 16.34
CA SER A 126 -1.33 -11.92 17.51
C SER A 126 -2.29 -10.81 17.10
N PHE A 127 -3.55 -10.87 17.55
CA PHE A 127 -4.60 -9.92 17.17
C PHE A 127 -5.59 -9.66 18.31
#